data_AF-X1FX27-F1
#
_entry.id   AF-X1FX27-F1
#
_cell.length_a   1.000
_cell.length_b   1.000
_cell.length_c   1.000
_cell.angle_alpha   90.00
_cell.angle_beta   90.00
_cell.angle_gamma   90.00
#
_symmetry.space_group_name_H-M   'P 1'
#
loop_
_entity.id
_entity.type
_entity.pdbx_description
1 polymer ?
#
loop_
_entity_poly.entity_id
_entity_poly.type
_entity_poly.pdbx_seq_one_letter_code
_entity_poly.pdbx_strand_id
1 'polypeptide(L)'
;MHFPVYWADSPAVSFLSSSADFRQMMAETGFNELVWNDVTQQTIERDRKWQAASGGTPPPLGFHILSSDVPRKVENTLRGLENGTFVDIYAIYERAV
;
A
#
# COMPACT_ATOMS: atom_id res chain seq x y z
N MET A 1 -4.44 12.06 -14.71
CA MET A 1 -5.12 11.37 -13.59
C MET A 1 -4.06 10.79 -12.68
N HIS A 2 -4.23 10.93 -11.36
CA HIS A 2 -3.32 10.32 -10.37
C HIS A 2 -3.96 9.03 -9.88
N PHE A 3 -3.23 7.91 -9.95
CA PHE A 3 -3.69 6.64 -9.39
C PHE A 3 -3.07 6.49 -7.99
N PRO A 4 -3.88 6.39 -6.93
CA PRO A 4 -3.38 6.39 -5.55
C PRO A 4 -2.56 5.13 -5.24
N VAL A 5 -2.84 4.00 -5.88
CA VAL A 5 -2.12 2.74 -5.61
C VAL A 5 -0.89 2.59 -6.49
N TYR A 6 0.19 2.09 -5.91
CA TYR A 6 1.52 2.08 -6.53
C TYR A 6 1.60 1.27 -7.83
N TRP A 7 0.85 0.16 -7.93
CA TRP A 7 0.90 -0.73 -9.09
C TRP A 7 0.13 -0.22 -10.31
N ALA A 8 -0.72 0.82 -10.16
CA ALA A 8 -1.65 1.18 -11.20
C ALA A 8 -1.02 2.09 -12.27
N ASP A 9 -1.16 1.66 -13.53
CA ASP A 9 -0.85 2.45 -14.73
C ASP A 9 -2.12 2.92 -15.48
N SER A 10 -3.29 2.45 -15.04
CA SER A 10 -4.59 2.82 -15.60
C SER A 10 -5.66 2.78 -14.51
N PRO A 11 -6.82 3.45 -14.71
CA PRO A 11 -7.89 3.42 -13.71
C PRO A 11 -8.47 2.03 -13.49
N ALA A 12 -8.42 1.15 -14.51
CA ALA A 12 -8.98 -0.19 -14.44
C ALA A 12 -8.31 -1.10 -13.40
N VAL A 13 -7.07 -0.78 -13.01
CA VAL A 13 -6.29 -1.54 -12.01
C VAL A 13 -6.04 -0.73 -10.74
N SER A 14 -6.66 0.45 -10.62
CA SER A 14 -6.50 1.36 -9.47
C SER A 14 -7.65 1.22 -8.48
N PHE A 15 -7.82 0.03 -7.90
CA PHE A 15 -8.91 -0.24 -6.95
C PHE A 15 -8.41 -1.04 -5.74
N LEU A 16 -9.17 -0.92 -4.65
CA LEU A 16 -9.01 -1.64 -3.39
C LEU A 16 -10.40 -2.02 -2.88
N SER A 17 -10.51 -3.11 -2.14
CA SER A 17 -11.69 -3.37 -1.31
C SER A 17 -11.68 -2.44 -0.09
N SER A 18 -12.85 -2.20 0.52
CA SER A 18 -12.85 -1.56 1.83
C SER A 18 -12.26 -2.49 2.89
N SER A 19 -11.74 -1.93 3.98
CA SER A 19 -11.25 -2.70 5.12
C SER A 19 -12.32 -3.62 5.71
N ALA A 20 -13.58 -3.17 5.75
CA ALA A 20 -14.70 -3.96 6.24
C ALA A 20 -15.00 -5.14 5.31
N ASP A 21 -15.09 -4.89 4.00
CA ASP A 21 -15.36 -5.94 3.00
C ASP A 21 -14.24 -6.99 3.00
N PHE A 22 -12.98 -6.57 3.13
CA PHE A 22 -11.85 -7.49 3.20
C PHE A 22 -11.94 -8.40 4.43
N ARG A 23 -12.19 -7.82 5.61
CA ARG A 23 -12.32 -8.61 6.86
C ARG A 23 -13.48 -9.60 6.79
N GLN A 24 -14.61 -9.15 6.25
CA GLN A 24 -15.77 -10.02 6.03
C GLN A 24 -15.43 -11.16 5.08
N MET A 25 -14.82 -10.87 3.92
CA MET A 25 -14.41 -11.88 2.95
C MET A 25 -13.47 -12.92 3.55
N MET A 26 -12.49 -12.50 4.37
CA MET A 26 -11.57 -13.41 5.06
C MET A 26 -12.30 -14.33 6.04
N ALA A 27 -13.23 -13.79 6.84
CA ALA A 27 -14.04 -14.59 7.76
C ALA A 27 -14.91 -15.62 7.00
N GLU A 28 -15.57 -15.18 5.92
CA GLU A 28 -16.41 -16.04 5.08
C GLU A 28 -15.62 -17.15 4.37
N THR A 29 -14.33 -16.95 4.13
CA THR A 29 -13.44 -17.97 3.55
C THR A 29 -12.78 -18.89 4.58
N GLY A 30 -13.21 -18.81 5.84
CA GLY A 30 -12.73 -19.71 6.90
C GLY A 30 -11.38 -19.29 7.46
N PHE A 31 -11.14 -17.99 7.63
CA PHE A 31 -10.00 -17.47 8.37
C PHE A 31 -10.42 -16.75 9.64
N ASN A 32 -9.70 -17.02 10.73
CA ASN A 32 -9.82 -16.26 11.98
C ASN A 32 -8.77 -15.15 11.99
N GLU A 33 -9.20 -13.93 12.32
CA GLU A 33 -8.31 -12.79 12.48
C GLU A 33 -7.54 -12.89 13.81
N LEU A 34 -6.22 -12.85 13.73
CA LEU A 34 -5.33 -12.82 14.90
C LEU A 34 -4.80 -11.42 15.18
N VAL A 35 -4.49 -10.66 14.12
CA VAL A 35 -3.97 -9.30 14.20
C VAL A 35 -4.63 -8.44 13.13
N TRP A 36 -4.99 -7.22 13.50
CA TRP A 36 -5.42 -6.17 12.58
C TRP A 36 -4.87 -4.83 13.06
N ASN A 37 -3.78 -4.38 12.44
CA ASN A 37 -3.11 -3.13 12.80
C ASN A 37 -3.14 -2.16 11.63
N ASP A 38 -3.66 -0.96 11.86
CA ASP A 38 -3.44 0.17 10.97
C ASP A 38 -2.00 0.67 11.15
N VAL A 39 -1.20 0.50 10.10
CA VAL A 39 0.21 0.89 10.07
C VAL A 39 0.45 2.09 9.15
N THR A 40 -0.62 2.77 8.72
CA THR A 40 -0.58 3.88 7.75
C THR A 40 0.42 4.96 8.15
N GLN A 41 0.42 5.41 9.40
CA GLN A 41 1.34 6.45 9.88
C GLN A 41 2.80 5.98 9.85
N GLN A 42 3.05 4.73 10.24
CA GLN A 42 4.39 4.15 10.24
C GLN A 42 4.92 4.02 8.80
N THR A 43 4.05 3.66 7.87
CA THR A 43 4.34 3.62 6.43
C THR A 43 4.66 5.00 5.87
N ILE A 44 3.86 6.03 6.17
CA ILE A 44 4.12 7.42 5.75
C ILE A 44 5.48 7.90 6.28
N GLU A 45 5.77 7.68 7.57
CA GLU A 45 7.02 8.10 8.19
C GLU A 45 8.24 7.38 7.58
N ARG A 46 8.13 6.07 7.36
CA ARG A 46 9.18 5.27 6.70
C ARG A 46 9.47 5.82 5.30
N ASP A 47 8.43 6.03 4.50
CA ASP A 47 8.57 6.44 3.10
C ASP A 47 9.18 7.84 2.98
N ARG A 48 8.78 8.78 3.84
CA ARG A 48 9.40 10.11 3.92
C ARG A 48 10.90 10.02 4.27
N LYS A 49 11.28 9.18 5.23
CA LYS A 49 12.69 8.95 5.59
C LYS A 49 13.48 8.37 4.41
N TRP A 50 12.91 7.41 3.69
CA TRP A 50 13.54 6.79 2.53
C TRP A 50 13.73 7.79 1.39
N GLN A 51 12.72 8.61 1.09
CA GLN A 51 12.82 9.66 0.08
C GLN A 51 13.93 10.66 0.42
N ALA A 52 13.99 11.13 1.67
CA ALA A 52 15.03 12.04 2.12
C ALA A 52 16.45 11.44 2.01
N ALA A 53 16.60 10.14 2.29
CA ALA A 53 17.88 9.45 2.22
C ALA A 53 18.36 9.14 0.78
N SER A 54 17.43 8.97 -0.17
CA SER A 54 17.75 8.54 -1.54
C SER A 54 18.46 9.60 -2.39
N GLY A 55 18.43 10.88 -2.01
CA GLY A 55 19.07 11.97 -2.75
C GLY A 55 18.63 12.09 -4.21
N GLY A 56 17.49 11.51 -4.59
CA GLY A 56 16.96 11.48 -5.96
C GLY A 56 17.60 10.46 -6.89
N THR A 57 18.59 9.67 -6.45
CA THR A 57 19.19 8.61 -7.29
C THR A 57 18.60 7.25 -6.90
N PRO A 58 17.98 6.51 -7.84
CA PRO A 58 17.46 5.18 -7.56
C PRO A 58 18.58 4.23 -7.13
N PRO A 59 18.37 3.36 -6.11
CA PRO A 59 19.35 2.33 -5.75
C PRO A 59 19.56 1.36 -6.93
N PRO A 60 20.72 0.72 -7.09
CA PRO A 60 20.98 -0.22 -8.20
C PRO A 60 19.97 -1.37 -8.33
N LEU A 61 19.38 -1.78 -7.20
CA LEU A 61 18.24 -2.69 -7.15
C LEU A 61 17.09 -1.98 -6.46
N GLY A 62 16.03 -1.69 -7.22
CA GLY A 62 14.84 -1.02 -6.70
C GLY A 62 13.66 -1.17 -7.64
N PHE A 63 12.51 -0.63 -7.23
CA PHE A 63 11.26 -0.80 -7.98
C PHE A 63 11.30 -0.27 -9.42
N HIS A 64 12.23 0.62 -9.75
CA HIS A 64 12.42 1.16 -11.10
C HIS A 64 12.80 0.08 -12.13
N ILE A 65 13.24 -1.11 -11.70
CA ILE A 65 13.47 -2.28 -12.56
C ILE A 65 12.13 -2.91 -12.98
N LEU A 66 11.11 -2.86 -12.12
CA LEU A 66 9.83 -3.57 -12.27
C LEU A 66 8.70 -2.65 -12.71
N SER A 67 8.86 -1.34 -12.57
CA SER A 67 7.84 -0.35 -12.88
C SER A 67 8.45 0.88 -13.53
N SER A 68 7.78 1.41 -14.54
CA SER A 68 8.05 2.76 -15.04
C SER A 68 7.60 3.82 -14.03
N ASP A 69 8.21 5.01 -14.12
CA ASP A 69 7.74 6.23 -13.45
C ASP A 69 7.54 6.07 -11.93
N VAL A 70 8.47 5.36 -11.30
CA VAL A 70 8.49 5.11 -9.86
C VAL A 70 8.40 6.38 -9.03
N PRO A 71 9.11 7.49 -9.33
CA PRO A 71 9.01 8.70 -8.54
C PRO A 71 7.57 9.21 -8.43
N ARG A 72 6.84 9.31 -9.56
CA ARG A 72 5.44 9.74 -9.55
C ARG A 72 4.53 8.73 -8.84
N LYS A 73 4.75 7.42 -9.04
CA LYS A 73 3.94 6.38 -8.38
C LYS A 73 4.10 6.42 -6.86
N VAL A 74 5.33 6.55 -6.36
CA VAL A 74 5.58 6.74 -4.92
C VAL A 74 4.91 8.01 -4.41
N GLU A 75 5.02 9.12 -5.13
CA GLU A 75 4.38 10.39 -4.72
C GLU A 75 2.85 10.27 -4.64
N ASN A 76 2.21 9.65 -5.63
CA ASN A 76 0.76 9.44 -5.61
C ASN A 76 0.33 8.54 -4.45
N THR A 77 1.09 7.49 -4.16
CA THR A 77 0.83 6.58 -3.04
C THR A 77 0.98 7.28 -1.70
N LEU A 78 2.05 8.04 -1.50
CA LEU A 78 2.24 8.81 -0.27
C LEU A 78 1.12 9.82 -0.07
N ARG A 79 0.75 10.55 -1.12
CA ARG A 79 -0.38 11.50 -1.09
C ARG A 79 -1.71 10.80 -0.78
N GLY A 80 -1.93 9.60 -1.32
CA GLY A 80 -3.14 8.83 -1.07
C GLY A 80 -3.24 8.37 0.39
N LEU A 81 -2.13 7.93 0.99
CA LEU A 81 -2.05 7.60 2.41
C LEU A 81 -2.26 8.85 3.30
N GLU A 82 -1.60 9.96 2.98
CA GLU A 82 -1.69 11.22 3.74
C GLU A 82 -3.11 11.82 3.71
N ASN A 83 -3.79 11.72 2.57
CA ASN A 83 -5.17 12.19 2.41
C ASN A 83 -6.21 11.20 2.95
N GLY A 84 -5.81 10.02 3.45
CA GLY A 84 -6.73 8.98 3.89
C GLY A 84 -7.58 8.40 2.75
N THR A 85 -7.09 8.45 1.50
CA THR A 85 -7.78 7.82 0.35
C THR A 85 -7.76 6.30 0.46
N PHE A 86 -6.69 5.75 1.04
CA PHE A 86 -6.58 4.36 1.47
C PHE A 86 -5.67 4.29 2.69
N VAL A 87 -5.66 3.13 3.34
CA VAL A 87 -4.85 2.84 4.53
C VAL A 87 -3.94 1.65 4.27
N ASP A 88 -2.88 1.54 5.05
CA ASP A 88 -1.98 0.38 5.06
C ASP A 88 -2.28 -0.47 6.30
N ILE A 89 -2.60 -1.74 6.09
CA ILE A 89 -3.03 -2.66 7.14
C ILE A 89 -2.05 -3.81 7.22
N TYR A 90 -1.51 -4.04 8.41
CA TYR A 90 -0.81 -5.26 8.76
C TYR A 90 -1.78 -6.20 9.47
N ALA A 91 -2.16 -7.29 8.80
CA ALA A 91 -3.07 -8.29 9.36
C ALA A 91 -2.43 -9.69 9.36
N ILE A 92 -2.74 -10.47 10.40
CA ILE A 92 -2.38 -11.88 10.51
C ILE A 92 -3.67 -12.66 10.68
N TYR A 93 -3.81 -13.72 9.89
CA TYR A 93 -4.92 -14.65 9.95
C TYR A 93 -4.40 -16.08 10.16
N GLU A 94 -5.21 -16.89 10.82
CA GLU A 94 -5.05 -18.34 10.82
C GLU A 94 -6.23 -18.99 10.10
N ARG A 95 -6.02 -20.18 9.54
CA ARG A 95 -7.12 -20.95 8.94
C ARG A 95 -8.01 -21.50 10.05
N ALA A 96 -9.31 -21.23 9.97
CA ALA A 96 -10.30 -21.87 10.83
C ALA A 96 -10.32 -23.38 10.57
N VAL A 97 -10.37 -24.16 11.64
CA VAL A 97 -10.40 -25.65 11.60
C VAL A 97 -11.76 -26.15 11.17
#